data_AF-A0A2S7TIF1-F1
#
_entry.id   AF-A0A2S7TIF1-F1
#
_cell.length_a   1.000
_cell.length_b   1.000
_cell.length_c   1.000
_cell.angle_alpha   90.00
_cell.angle_beta   90.00
_cell.angle_gamma   90.00
#
_symmetry.space_group_name_H-M   'P 1'
#
loop_
_entity.id
_entity.type
_entity.pdbx_description
1 polymer ?
#
loop_
_entity_poly.entity_id
_entity_poly.type
_entity_poly.pdbx_seq_one_letter_code
_entity_poly.pdbx_strand_id
1 'polypeptide(L)'
;MKNLILVLLSITTLSCVKTEAGKTTYSTSSEKAFLIITENTTKDELIKIAAEFKLLRNIDIDFSETTFYKNGKVKNLNLEVDCNDGYKGFAKNFGTTFSINNCGFERDYNEDAEIPWSIGSL
;
A
#
# COMPACT_ATOMS: atom_id res chain seq x y z
N MET A 1 21.77 43.03 18.89
CA MET A 1 22.24 41.87 19.67
C MET A 1 21.04 40.98 19.96
N LYS A 2 21.15 39.70 19.57
CA LYS A 2 20.33 38.54 19.95
C LYS A 2 18.80 38.58 19.75
N ASN A 3 18.42 38.00 18.61
CA ASN A 3 17.17 37.26 18.42
C ASN A 3 17.09 36.11 19.43
N LEU A 4 15.94 35.91 20.08
CA LEU A 4 15.58 34.62 20.66
C LEU A 4 14.06 34.52 20.84
N ILE A 5 13.36 34.17 19.76
CA ILE A 5 11.98 33.67 19.86
C ILE A 5 12.10 32.15 19.98
N LEU A 6 11.87 31.65 21.19
CA LEU A 6 11.78 30.22 21.49
C LEU A 6 10.36 29.76 21.15
N VAL A 7 10.16 29.19 19.96
CA VAL A 7 8.89 28.50 19.64
C VAL A 7 9.08 27.02 19.92
N LEU A 8 8.64 26.56 21.10
CA LEU A 8 8.42 25.13 21.33
C LEU A 8 7.20 24.70 20.51
N LEU A 9 7.45 24.15 19.32
CA LEU A 9 6.45 23.35 18.61
C LEU A 9 6.58 21.88 19.07
N SER A 10 6.02 21.57 20.23
CA SER A 10 5.75 20.18 20.59
C SER A 10 4.30 19.86 20.22
N ILE A 11 4.06 19.70 18.92
CA ILE A 11 2.83 19.06 18.44
C ILE A 11 3.11 17.56 18.49
N THR A 12 2.96 16.95 19.67
CA THR A 12 2.88 15.50 19.79
C THR A 12 1.47 15.11 19.38
N THR A 13 1.22 15.00 18.07
CA THR A 13 0.05 14.25 17.61
C THR A 13 0.36 12.78 17.87
N LEU A 14 -0.21 12.29 18.96
CA LEU A 14 -0.46 10.88 19.19
C LEU A 14 -1.34 10.41 18.02
N SER A 15 -0.70 9.93 16.95
CA SER A 15 -1.40 9.35 15.81
C SER A 15 -1.98 8.02 16.26
N CYS A 16 -3.12 8.08 16.95
CA CYS A 16 -4.09 7.00 16.89
C CYS A 16 -4.56 6.98 15.42
N VAL A 17 -3.83 6.26 14.57
CA VAL A 17 -4.25 5.96 13.21
C VAL A 17 -5.44 5.01 13.37
N LYS A 18 -6.62 5.57 13.59
CA LYS A 18 -7.87 4.87 13.32
C LYS A 18 -7.87 4.67 11.81
N THR A 19 -7.63 3.44 11.38
CA THR A 19 -7.77 3.05 9.99
C THR A 19 -9.20 3.39 9.58
N GLU A 20 -9.36 4.42 8.75
CA GLU A 20 -10.66 4.74 8.19
C GLU A 20 -11.06 3.58 7.28
N ALA A 21 -12.13 2.88 7.65
CA ALA A 21 -12.60 1.71 6.91
C ALA A 21 -12.77 2.09 5.43
N GLY A 22 -12.15 1.30 4.56
CA GLY A 22 -12.23 1.49 3.11
C GLY A 22 -11.20 2.44 2.50
N LYS A 23 -10.20 2.94 3.22
CA LYS A 23 -9.08 3.71 2.62
C LYS A 23 -7.93 2.79 2.18
N THR A 24 -7.31 3.10 1.04
CA THR A 24 -6.03 2.52 0.61
C THR A 24 -4.96 2.77 1.67
N THR A 25 -4.23 1.75 2.10
CA THR A 25 -3.12 1.90 3.06
C THR A 25 -1.86 1.22 2.56
N TYR A 26 -0.70 1.81 2.81
CA TYR A 26 0.58 1.24 2.41
C TYR A 26 1.74 1.77 3.26
N SER A 27 2.85 1.05 3.25
CA SER A 27 4.14 1.44 3.82
C SER A 27 5.29 0.90 2.97
N THR A 28 6.41 1.62 2.98
CA THR A 28 7.67 1.26 2.33
C THR A 28 8.86 1.29 3.31
N SER A 29 8.63 1.08 4.61
CA SER A 29 9.70 1.12 5.62
C SER A 29 10.71 -0.01 5.46
N SER A 30 11.95 0.16 5.95
CA SER A 30 13.01 -0.84 5.83
C SER A 30 12.63 -2.22 6.38
N GLU A 31 11.84 -2.26 7.46
CA GLU A 31 11.39 -3.49 8.11
C GLU A 31 10.25 -4.17 7.37
N LYS A 32 9.32 -3.39 6.79
CA LYS A 32 8.09 -3.93 6.22
C LYS A 32 7.56 -3.08 5.07
N ALA A 33 7.26 -3.72 3.94
CA ALA A 33 6.58 -3.12 2.82
C ALA A 33 5.21 -3.76 2.64
N PHE A 34 4.13 -2.98 2.58
CA PHE A 34 2.79 -3.53 2.38
C PHE A 34 1.91 -2.57 1.61
N LEU A 35 0.93 -3.11 0.89
CA LEU A 35 -0.13 -2.37 0.24
C LEU A 35 -1.44 -3.10 0.47
N ILE A 36 -2.46 -2.40 0.96
CA ILE A 36 -3.83 -2.86 1.11
C ILE A 36 -4.72 -1.97 0.23
N ILE A 37 -5.33 -2.59 -0.77
CA ILE A 37 -6.22 -2.00 -1.77
C ILE A 37 -7.66 -2.31 -1.36
N THR A 38 -8.51 -1.29 -1.46
CA THR A 38 -9.93 -1.37 -1.14
C THR A 38 -10.77 -1.02 -2.37
N GLU A 39 -12.09 -1.20 -2.29
CA GLU A 39 -13.02 -0.77 -3.33
C GLU A 39 -13.01 0.75 -3.60
N ASN A 40 -12.46 1.56 -2.69
CA ASN A 40 -12.34 3.00 -2.88
C ASN A 40 -11.02 3.43 -3.50
N THR A 41 -10.04 2.51 -3.63
CA THR A 41 -8.77 2.83 -4.25
C THR A 41 -8.98 3.27 -5.70
N THR A 42 -8.30 4.34 -6.08
CA THR A 42 -8.39 4.96 -7.40
C THR A 42 -7.21 4.62 -8.28
N LYS A 43 -7.39 4.75 -9.60
CA LYS A 43 -6.32 4.61 -10.59
C LYS A 43 -5.09 5.47 -10.26
N ASP A 44 -5.32 6.73 -9.89
CA ASP A 44 -4.23 7.68 -9.63
C ASP A 44 -3.46 7.30 -8.36
N GLU A 45 -4.15 6.80 -7.33
CA GLU A 45 -3.49 6.23 -6.15
C GLU A 45 -2.62 5.03 -6.52
N LEU A 46 -3.12 4.08 -7.31
CA LEU A 46 -2.35 2.91 -7.72
C LEU A 46 -1.09 3.28 -8.51
N ILE A 47 -1.19 4.23 -9.46
CA ILE A 47 -0.04 4.71 -10.23
C ILE A 47 1.00 5.36 -9.30
N LYS A 48 0.55 6.23 -8.39
CA LYS A 48 1.43 6.90 -7.44
C LYS A 48 2.12 5.89 -6.53
N ILE A 49 1.36 4.96 -5.96
CA ILE A 49 1.87 3.94 -5.04
C ILE A 49 2.89 3.04 -5.75
N ALA A 50 2.58 2.53 -6.95
CA ALA A 50 3.54 1.71 -7.71
C ALA A 50 4.87 2.45 -7.96
N ALA A 51 4.82 3.73 -8.31
CA ALA A 51 6.01 4.55 -8.49
C ALA A 51 6.81 4.72 -7.18
N GLU A 52 6.13 4.94 -6.05
CA GLU A 52 6.78 5.04 -4.74
C GLU A 52 7.44 3.72 -4.31
N PHE A 53 6.78 2.58 -4.52
CA PHE A 53 7.35 1.25 -4.25
C PHE A 53 8.59 0.98 -5.10
N LYS A 54 8.54 1.32 -6.39
CA LYS A 54 9.70 1.17 -7.27
C LYS A 54 10.86 2.05 -6.82
N LEU A 55 10.59 3.32 -6.55
CA LEU A 55 11.62 4.29 -6.16
C LEU A 55 12.25 3.96 -4.81
N LEU A 56 11.44 3.66 -3.80
CA LEU A 56 11.89 3.56 -2.41
C LEU A 56 12.40 2.17 -2.06
N ARG A 57 11.86 1.11 -2.70
CA ARG A 57 12.13 -0.28 -2.32
C ARG A 57 12.56 -1.19 -3.46
N ASN A 58 12.66 -0.67 -4.68
CA ASN A 58 12.86 -1.50 -5.87
C ASN A 58 11.83 -2.63 -5.97
N ILE A 59 10.57 -2.37 -5.61
CA ILE A 59 9.47 -3.32 -5.79
C ILE A 59 8.71 -2.90 -7.04
N ASP A 60 8.59 -3.81 -8.00
CA ASP A 60 7.76 -3.62 -9.20
C ASP A 60 6.33 -4.05 -8.89
N ILE A 61 5.37 -3.17 -9.14
CA ILE A 61 3.94 -3.45 -8.97
C ILE A 61 3.24 -3.13 -10.29
N ASP A 62 2.54 -4.11 -10.85
CA ASP A 62 1.76 -3.95 -12.06
C ASP A 62 0.25 -4.01 -11.79
N PHE A 63 -0.44 -3.00 -12.34
CA PHE A 63 -1.88 -2.81 -12.35
C PHE A 63 -2.45 -2.68 -13.77
N SER A 64 -1.66 -2.97 -14.81
CA SER A 64 -1.99 -2.78 -16.23
C SER A 64 -3.32 -3.43 -16.62
N GLU A 65 -3.60 -4.61 -16.08
CA GLU A 65 -4.83 -5.39 -16.29
C GLU A 65 -5.96 -5.05 -15.29
N THR A 66 -5.73 -4.10 -14.38
CA THR A 66 -6.78 -3.60 -13.48
C THR A 66 -7.77 -2.75 -14.26
N THR A 67 -9.06 -2.98 -14.02
CA THR A 67 -10.14 -2.20 -14.64
C THR A 67 -10.78 -1.26 -13.64
N PHE A 68 -11.28 -0.12 -14.12
CA PHE A 68 -11.80 0.96 -13.29
C PHE A 68 -13.23 1.32 -13.67
N TYR A 69 -14.00 1.79 -12.70
CA TYR A 69 -15.27 2.46 -12.92
C TYR A 69 -15.05 3.85 -13.53
N LYS A 70 -16.13 4.46 -14.05
CA LYS A 70 -16.09 5.83 -14.61
C LYS A 70 -15.63 6.89 -13.60
N ASN A 71 -15.81 6.65 -12.31
CA ASN A 71 -15.36 7.53 -11.23
C ASN A 71 -13.89 7.30 -10.83
N GLY A 72 -13.16 6.46 -11.58
CA GLY A 72 -11.73 6.18 -11.36
C GLY A 72 -11.43 5.15 -10.27
N LYS A 73 -12.44 4.64 -9.54
CA LYS A 73 -12.26 3.59 -8.52
C LYS A 73 -12.03 2.21 -9.16
N VAL A 74 -11.29 1.34 -8.49
CA VAL A 74 -11.06 -0.04 -8.92
C VAL A 74 -12.39 -0.77 -9.08
N LYS A 75 -12.55 -1.45 -10.22
CA LYS A 75 -13.69 -2.32 -10.55
C LYS A 75 -13.32 -3.79 -10.47
N ASN A 76 -12.22 -4.18 -11.11
CA ASN A 76 -11.62 -5.50 -10.97
C ASN A 76 -10.13 -5.31 -10.81
N LEU A 77 -9.57 -5.88 -9.75
CA LEU A 77 -8.15 -5.78 -9.45
C LEU A 77 -7.38 -6.92 -10.11
N ASN A 78 -6.31 -6.57 -10.81
CA ASN A 78 -5.19 -7.44 -11.12
C ASN A 78 -3.93 -6.80 -10.51
N LEU A 79 -3.41 -7.43 -9.46
CA LEU A 79 -2.20 -7.01 -8.75
C LEU A 79 -1.10 -8.01 -9.04
N GLU A 80 -0.02 -7.58 -9.67
CA GLU A 80 1.21 -8.36 -9.81
C GLU A 80 2.34 -7.64 -9.10
N VAL A 81 3.14 -8.38 -8.35
CA VAL A 81 4.24 -7.81 -7.55
C VAL A 81 5.50 -8.65 -7.74
N ASP A 82 6.61 -7.97 -7.97
CA ASP A 82 7.97 -8.51 -7.88
C ASP A 82 8.78 -7.66 -6.90
N CYS A 83 9.17 -8.24 -5.76
CA CYS A 83 9.99 -7.54 -4.77
C CYS A 83 11.46 -7.42 -5.17
N ASN A 84 11.87 -8.03 -6.29
CA ASN A 84 13.25 -8.09 -6.78
C ASN A 84 14.26 -8.67 -5.76
N ASP A 85 13.76 -9.42 -4.77
CA ASP A 85 14.54 -10.12 -3.74
C ASP A 85 14.24 -11.62 -3.69
N GLY A 86 13.55 -12.13 -4.72
CA GLY A 86 13.14 -13.54 -4.83
C GLY A 86 11.66 -13.77 -4.50
N TYR A 87 10.97 -12.81 -3.89
CA TYR A 87 9.52 -12.89 -3.66
C TYR A 87 8.73 -12.19 -4.77
N LYS A 88 7.77 -12.92 -5.34
CA LYS A 88 6.87 -12.41 -6.36
C LYS A 88 5.54 -13.16 -6.34
N GLY A 89 4.49 -12.54 -6.87
CA GLY A 89 3.19 -13.17 -6.95
C GLY A 89 2.16 -12.32 -7.67
N PHE A 90 0.96 -12.87 -7.81
CA PHE A 90 -0.18 -12.15 -8.35
C PHE A 90 -1.43 -12.42 -7.51
N ALA A 91 -2.34 -11.45 -7.49
CA ALA A 91 -3.68 -11.59 -6.92
C ALA A 91 -4.71 -10.94 -7.84
N LYS A 92 -5.86 -11.59 -7.93
CA LYS A 92 -7.00 -11.13 -8.71
C LYS A 92 -8.23 -11.08 -7.83
N ASN A 93 -9.02 -10.02 -7.97
CA ASN A 93 -10.27 -9.92 -7.25
C ASN A 93 -11.32 -9.23 -8.15
N PHE A 94 -12.42 -9.94 -8.39
CA PHE A 94 -13.40 -9.63 -9.43
C PHE A 94 -14.80 -9.47 -8.81
N GLY A 95 -15.60 -8.56 -9.38
CA GLY A 95 -17.02 -8.46 -9.06
C GLY A 95 -17.33 -8.10 -7.60
N THR A 96 -18.40 -8.69 -7.05
CA THR A 96 -18.92 -8.36 -5.71
C THR A 96 -18.02 -8.81 -4.55
N THR A 97 -16.97 -9.60 -4.83
CA THR A 97 -16.01 -10.07 -3.81
C THR A 97 -15.05 -8.96 -3.37
N PHE A 98 -14.81 -7.94 -4.21
CA PHE A 98 -13.92 -6.82 -3.89
C PHE A 98 -14.49 -5.87 -2.82
N SER A 99 -15.82 -5.78 -2.72
CA SER A 99 -16.50 -4.98 -1.69
C SER A 99 -16.45 -5.62 -0.30
N ILE A 100 -16.05 -6.90 -0.20
CA ILE A 100 -16.08 -7.67 1.06
C ILE A 100 -14.67 -7.83 1.64
N ASN A 101 -13.66 -8.00 0.79
CA ASN A 101 -12.29 -8.27 1.22
C ASN A 101 -11.32 -7.30 0.55
N ASN A 102 -10.46 -6.68 1.36
CA ASN A 102 -9.32 -5.95 0.83
C ASN A 102 -8.37 -6.93 0.15
N CYS A 103 -7.60 -6.43 -0.82
CA CYS A 103 -6.59 -7.22 -1.51
C CYS A 103 -5.27 -6.46 -1.49
N GLY A 104 -4.16 -7.17 -1.41
CA GLY A 104 -2.89 -6.52 -1.24
C GLY A 104 -1.72 -7.48 -1.19
N PHE A 105 -0.59 -6.96 -0.74
CA PHE A 105 0.58 -7.76 -0.43
C PHE A 105 1.29 -7.24 0.81
N GLU A 106 2.10 -8.10 1.39
CA GLU A 106 2.98 -7.80 2.50
C GLU A 106 4.33 -8.49 2.28
N ARG A 107 5.40 -7.75 2.56
CA ARG A 107 6.78 -8.22 2.58
C ARG A 107 7.42 -7.79 3.91
N ASP A 108 7.70 -8.76 4.76
CA ASP A 108 8.35 -8.58 6.07
C ASP A 108 9.83 -8.95 5.97
N TYR A 109 10.73 -7.97 6.13
CA TYR A 109 12.16 -8.13 5.94
C TYR A 109 12.91 -8.58 7.21
N ASN A 110 12.21 -8.82 8.32
CA ASN A 110 12.83 -9.35 9.53
C ASN A 110 13.34 -10.79 9.28
N GLU A 111 14.52 -11.11 9.81
CA GLU A 111 15.17 -12.42 9.61
C GLU A 111 14.37 -13.59 10.22
N ASP A 112 13.56 -13.30 11.23
CA ASP A 112 12.73 -14.24 11.98
C ASP A 112 11.24 -14.17 11.60
N ALA A 113 10.89 -13.50 10.51
CA ALA A 113 9.52 -13.40 10.03
C ALA A 113 8.94 -14.80 9.74
N GLU A 114 7.86 -15.16 10.45
CA GLU A 114 7.14 -16.42 10.22
C GLU A 114 6.53 -16.48 8.81
N ILE A 115 6.03 -15.34 8.34
CA ILE A 115 5.47 -15.17 7.00
C ILE A 115 6.17 -13.97 6.34
N PRO A 116 7.32 -14.20 5.67
CA PRO A 116 8.10 -13.11 5.06
C PRO A 116 7.41 -12.46 3.86
N TRP A 117 6.40 -13.13 3.28
CA TRP A 117 5.71 -12.67 2.09
C TRP A 117 4.27 -13.20 2.04
N SER A 118 3.32 -12.33 1.70
CA SER A 118 1.94 -12.73 1.37
C SER A 118 1.34 -11.81 0.29
N ILE A 119 0.39 -12.35 -0.47
CA ILE A 119 -0.37 -11.60 -1.49
C ILE A 119 -1.76 -12.22 -1.62
N GLY A 120 -2.78 -11.38 -1.85
CA GLY A 120 -4.18 -11.80 -1.95
C GLY A 120 -5.06 -11.07 -0.96
N SER A 121 -6.04 -11.77 -0.39
CA SER A 121 -6.94 -11.20 0.63
C SER A 121 -6.19 -10.95 1.93
N LEU A 122 -6.23 -9.70 2.42
CA LEU A 122 -5.57 -9.23 3.66
C LEU A 122 -6.55 -8.54 4.61
#